data_AF-A0A5C6LK20-F1
#
_entry.id   AF-A0A5C6LK20-F1
#
_cell.length_a   1.000
_cell.length_b   1.000
_cell.length_c   1.000
_cell.angle_alpha   90.00
_cell.angle_beta   90.00
_cell.angle_gamma   90.00
#
_symmetry.space_group_name_H-M   'P 1'
#
loop_
_entity.id
_entity.type
_entity.pdbx_description
1 polymer ?
#
loop_
_entity_poly.entity_id
_entity_poly.type
_entity_poly.pdbx_seq_one_letter_code
_entity_poly.pdbx_strand_id
1 'polypeptide(L)'
;MVTFGQMPYSPCNPSGGKKGDILGIETRYRAPGGAAPVFNIPAGTRSITVYISSETGITTLLDNPQGDEDFMTVNAIIDLTSNTSSGYVNFAKNTFVDGSGTNLYGWQKVPLGAYIPNASKLGDATPNLNNVNFTVSGSTLTITESANTIHSSYYVEYVSPYNNSINPLDPQVRALLHGTGTANTDLTIPIPTGANLICISGKGTNSSAVDLNTSAGTEEGYSNLRVTIDMDAGFTDGFVTLANGGSVDRRSTYVINNLASSSTMNFLSSAAITGDYTSKLTSAGAVGVYNPQIYVSGTNLVIRRDANYARDFDDAYVVEFYHRVGQGMSAEFINSDIQPIPKGVSSTTGISRTFNIPPGTNAIYFNETGNACNTDRESNENSIAAYAYIDLTTETATGYFYQQVGLDGTNRRDDNFAFKGVALNGSSARAHANTVGFKGPNSYDIVFTLSADKTQLTVTNRTGLANPDYQFLLSMDYYGARPDVAFDASSVALAKGPSCNVIRATFNVCNPGAGNSSGGMPVSFYHGDPTTDPAAVLLYTGAFGSGLLEGECKVFTYDIPMNGFDDLNVPMTIVINDNGSFVTGV
;
A
#
# COMPACT_ATOMS: atom_id res chain seq x y z
N MET A 1 -26.00 2.65 -22.61
CA MET A 1 -24.57 2.73 -22.98
C MET A 1 -23.81 3.02 -21.70
N VAL A 2 -23.00 2.07 -21.27
CA VAL A 2 -22.48 1.97 -19.92
C VAL A 2 -21.09 2.60 -19.87
N THR A 3 -20.98 3.79 -19.29
CA THR A 3 -19.71 4.32 -18.79
C THR A 3 -19.57 3.86 -17.34
N PHE A 4 -19.05 2.64 -17.13
CA PHE A 4 -18.65 2.17 -15.80
C PHE A 4 -17.29 2.75 -15.41
N GLY A 5 -17.15 2.99 -14.10
CA GLY A 5 -16.15 3.82 -13.44
C GLY A 5 -14.71 3.60 -13.88
N GLN A 6 -14.07 4.72 -14.24
CA GLN A 6 -12.62 4.81 -14.25
C GLN A 6 -12.18 4.89 -12.80
N MET A 7 -11.55 3.84 -12.23
CA MET A 7 -10.74 4.01 -11.01
C MET A 7 -9.69 5.07 -11.34
N PRO A 8 -9.66 6.23 -10.69
CA PRO A 8 -8.55 7.14 -10.89
C PRO A 8 -7.34 6.57 -10.10
N TYR A 9 -6.11 6.85 -10.53
CA TYR A 9 -4.92 6.09 -10.08
C TYR A 9 -4.13 6.84 -9.04
N SER A 10 -3.83 6.13 -7.96
CA SER A 10 -2.77 6.50 -7.02
C SER A 10 -1.39 6.32 -7.68
N PRO A 11 -0.46 7.27 -7.61
CA PRO A 11 0.95 7.05 -7.95
C PRO A 11 1.68 6.28 -6.84
N CYS A 12 1.07 6.11 -5.68
CA CYS A 12 1.83 5.99 -4.44
C CYS A 12 1.46 4.79 -3.59
N ASN A 13 0.36 4.10 -3.92
CA ASN A 13 -0.30 3.12 -3.06
C ASN A 13 0.71 2.07 -2.62
N PRO A 14 0.99 1.92 -1.32
CA PRO A 14 1.67 0.78 -0.75
C PRO A 14 0.74 -0.05 0.12
N SER A 15 -0.41 0.43 0.52
CA SER A 15 -1.23 -0.26 1.50
C SER A 15 -2.45 0.63 1.75
N GLY A 16 -3.55 -0.04 2.06
CA GLY A 16 -4.70 0.54 2.72
C GLY A 16 -5.86 0.96 1.83
N GLY A 17 -7.05 0.81 2.37
CA GLY A 17 -8.28 1.44 1.86
C GLY A 17 -9.18 0.54 1.07
N LYS A 18 -10.32 1.09 0.71
CA LYS A 18 -11.20 0.41 -0.20
C LYS A 18 -10.57 0.39 -1.58
N LYS A 19 -10.49 -0.81 -2.15
CA LYS A 19 -9.82 -1.08 -3.43
C LYS A 19 -10.69 -1.99 -4.26
N GLY A 20 -10.45 -1.99 -5.58
CA GLY A 20 -10.91 -3.09 -6.41
C GLY A 20 -10.35 -4.42 -5.89
N ASP A 21 -11.03 -5.52 -6.23
CA ASP A 21 -10.55 -6.85 -5.87
C ASP A 21 -9.16 -7.13 -6.43
N ILE A 22 -8.37 -7.89 -5.68
CA ILE A 22 -7.07 -8.39 -6.12
C ILE A 22 -7.32 -9.72 -6.82
N LEU A 23 -7.21 -9.71 -8.16
CA LEU A 23 -7.39 -10.90 -9.00
C LEU A 23 -6.22 -11.87 -8.88
N GLY A 24 -5.07 -11.39 -8.44
CA GLY A 24 -3.87 -12.18 -8.26
C GLY A 24 -2.66 -11.29 -8.01
N ILE A 25 -1.59 -11.95 -7.60
CA ILE A 25 -0.30 -11.34 -7.34
C ILE A 25 0.75 -12.17 -8.07
N GLU A 26 1.74 -11.50 -8.65
CA GLU A 26 2.88 -12.16 -9.25
C GLU A 26 4.15 -11.47 -8.78
N THR A 27 5.16 -12.26 -8.44
CA THR A 27 6.47 -11.74 -8.04
C THR A 27 7.56 -12.30 -8.92
N ARG A 28 8.56 -11.47 -9.22
CA ARG A 28 9.71 -11.85 -10.04
C ARG A 28 10.98 -11.34 -9.41
N TYR A 29 12.06 -12.09 -9.59
CA TYR A 29 13.39 -11.67 -9.21
C TYR A 29 14.25 -11.49 -10.47
N ARG A 30 15.07 -10.44 -10.48
CA ARG A 30 16.08 -10.18 -11.51
C ARG A 30 17.46 -10.10 -10.86
N ALA A 31 18.36 -10.98 -11.30
CA ALA A 31 19.78 -10.88 -10.99
C ALA A 31 20.45 -9.74 -11.78
N PRO A 32 21.60 -9.21 -11.33
CA PRO A 32 22.38 -8.21 -12.05
C PRO A 32 22.63 -8.57 -13.52
N GLY A 33 22.32 -7.65 -14.42
CA GLY A 33 22.45 -7.83 -15.87
C GLY A 33 21.44 -8.80 -16.50
N GLY A 34 20.51 -9.35 -15.71
CA GLY A 34 19.46 -10.24 -16.17
C GLY A 34 18.45 -9.55 -17.08
N ALA A 35 17.67 -10.36 -17.81
CA ALA A 35 16.60 -9.85 -18.65
C ALA A 35 15.51 -9.14 -17.83
N ALA A 36 14.82 -8.18 -18.46
CA ALA A 36 13.68 -7.52 -17.86
C ALA A 36 12.59 -8.55 -17.49
N PRO A 37 12.02 -8.49 -16.27
CA PRO A 37 10.95 -9.41 -15.89
C PRO A 37 9.69 -9.19 -16.72
N VAL A 38 9.03 -10.30 -17.01
CA VAL A 38 7.79 -10.37 -17.78
C VAL A 38 6.70 -11.00 -16.92
N PHE A 39 5.52 -10.41 -16.98
CA PHE A 39 4.36 -10.70 -16.14
C PHE A 39 3.13 -10.98 -17.00
N ASN A 40 2.26 -11.87 -16.52
CA ASN A 40 1.02 -12.22 -17.20
C ASN A 40 -0.16 -11.51 -16.56
N ILE A 41 -0.74 -10.55 -17.27
CA ILE A 41 -1.89 -9.76 -16.82
C ILE A 41 -3.16 -10.64 -16.89
N PRO A 42 -3.81 -10.96 -15.76
CA PRO A 42 -5.08 -11.70 -15.76
C PRO A 42 -6.18 -10.98 -16.54
N ALA A 43 -7.14 -11.75 -17.07
CA ALA A 43 -8.32 -11.17 -17.70
C ALA A 43 -9.15 -10.38 -16.68
N GLY A 44 -9.65 -9.21 -17.08
CA GLY A 44 -10.45 -8.35 -16.21
C GLY A 44 -9.63 -7.41 -15.32
N THR A 45 -8.30 -7.46 -15.37
CA THR A 45 -7.45 -6.46 -14.70
C THR A 45 -7.70 -5.07 -15.28
N ARG A 46 -7.84 -4.10 -14.39
CA ARG A 46 -8.10 -2.70 -14.72
C ARG A 46 -6.90 -1.81 -14.46
N SER A 47 -6.18 -2.09 -13.38
CA SER A 47 -4.96 -1.41 -12.98
C SER A 47 -3.99 -2.41 -12.36
N ILE A 48 -2.72 -2.04 -12.37
CA ILE A 48 -1.65 -2.88 -11.84
C ILE A 48 -0.84 -2.05 -10.85
N THR A 49 -0.69 -2.52 -9.62
CA THR A 49 0.21 -1.91 -8.63
C THR A 49 1.56 -2.61 -8.70
N VAL A 50 2.64 -1.85 -8.72
CA VAL A 50 4.00 -2.34 -8.86
C VAL A 50 4.85 -1.84 -7.70
N TYR A 51 5.59 -2.77 -7.11
CA TYR A 51 6.58 -2.52 -6.08
C TYR A 51 7.90 -3.14 -6.51
N ILE A 52 8.96 -2.37 -6.46
CA ILE A 52 10.31 -2.86 -6.71
C ILE A 52 11.17 -2.48 -5.52
N SER A 53 11.84 -3.48 -4.96
CA SER A 53 12.81 -3.31 -3.90
C SER A 53 14.09 -4.02 -4.31
N SER A 54 15.22 -3.35 -4.12
CA SER A 54 16.52 -3.85 -4.53
C SER A 54 17.54 -3.65 -3.44
N GLU A 55 18.46 -4.59 -3.35
CA GLU A 55 19.75 -4.34 -2.71
C GLU A 55 20.79 -4.16 -3.81
N THR A 56 21.75 -3.30 -3.51
CA THR A 56 22.95 -3.19 -4.30
C THR A 56 24.10 -2.98 -3.33
N GLY A 57 25.31 -3.03 -3.84
CA GLY A 57 26.43 -2.49 -3.11
C GLY A 57 27.65 -2.71 -3.95
N ILE A 58 28.19 -1.58 -4.36
CA ILE A 58 29.37 -1.53 -5.18
C ILE A 58 30.52 -1.34 -4.20
N THR A 59 31.28 -2.40 -3.96
CA THR A 59 32.52 -2.27 -3.18
C THR A 59 33.51 -1.42 -3.99
N THR A 60 33.52 -0.10 -3.80
CA THR A 60 34.63 0.71 -4.27
C THR A 60 35.82 0.42 -3.36
N LEU A 61 37.04 0.45 -3.90
CA LEU A 61 38.26 0.07 -3.15
C LEU A 61 38.62 1.05 -2.01
N LEU A 62 37.87 2.13 -1.83
CA LEU A 62 38.18 3.21 -0.88
C LEU A 62 37.18 3.32 0.28
N ASP A 63 36.01 2.70 0.19
CA ASP A 63 34.94 2.84 1.19
C ASP A 63 34.83 1.61 2.10
N ASN A 64 34.29 1.81 3.30
CA ASN A 64 34.05 0.77 4.29
C ASN A 64 32.83 -0.08 3.85
N PRO A 65 32.99 -1.36 3.49
CA PRO A 65 31.89 -2.20 3.02
C PRO A 65 30.78 -2.42 4.06
N GLN A 66 30.97 -1.99 5.32
CA GLN A 66 30.00 -2.15 6.39
C GLN A 66 28.97 -1.00 6.50
N GLY A 67 29.17 0.14 5.84
CA GLY A 67 28.25 1.29 5.89
C GLY A 67 27.77 1.75 4.51
N ASP A 68 27.73 0.82 3.54
CA ASP A 68 27.25 1.06 2.18
C ASP A 68 25.95 0.26 2.00
N GLU A 69 24.82 0.96 1.84
CA GLU A 69 23.51 0.32 1.69
C GLU A 69 22.76 0.81 0.47
N ASP A 70 23.44 0.86 -0.68
CA ASP A 70 22.83 1.14 -1.97
C ASP A 70 21.46 0.49 -2.13
N PHE A 71 20.49 1.30 -2.52
CA PHE A 71 19.12 0.86 -2.61
C PHE A 71 18.38 1.47 -3.78
N MET A 72 17.37 0.72 -4.20
CA MET A 72 16.36 1.21 -5.11
C MET A 72 15.00 0.79 -4.61
N THR A 73 14.11 1.76 -4.46
CA THR A 73 12.68 1.53 -4.26
C THR A 73 11.91 2.21 -5.38
N VAL A 74 11.02 1.45 -6.03
CA VAL A 74 10.09 1.99 -7.02
C VAL A 74 8.70 1.57 -6.63
N ASN A 75 7.78 2.53 -6.56
CA ASN A 75 6.35 2.26 -6.45
C ASN A 75 5.63 2.92 -7.61
N ALA A 76 4.74 2.18 -8.27
CA ALA A 76 4.01 2.69 -9.41
C ALA A 76 2.64 2.04 -9.51
N ILE A 77 1.71 2.75 -10.15
CA ILE A 77 0.46 2.17 -10.65
C ILE A 77 0.39 2.37 -12.14
N ILE A 78 -0.03 1.31 -12.82
CA ILE A 78 -0.29 1.26 -14.24
C ILE A 78 -1.80 1.27 -14.45
N ASP A 79 -2.27 2.24 -15.22
CA ASP A 79 -3.62 2.29 -15.75
C ASP A 79 -3.68 1.64 -17.13
N LEU A 80 -4.40 0.52 -17.24
CA LEU A 80 -4.60 -0.16 -18.52
C LEU A 80 -5.63 0.52 -19.44
N THR A 81 -6.54 1.34 -18.92
CA THR A 81 -7.56 2.06 -19.72
C THR A 81 -7.05 3.37 -20.29
N SER A 82 -6.39 4.23 -19.51
CA SER A 82 -5.73 5.43 -20.07
C SER A 82 -4.36 5.14 -20.66
N ASN A 83 -3.83 3.93 -20.45
CA ASN A 83 -2.49 3.54 -20.89
C ASN A 83 -1.41 4.50 -20.35
N THR A 84 -1.46 4.76 -19.04
CA THR A 84 -0.51 5.63 -18.34
C THR A 84 0.01 4.97 -17.05
N SER A 85 1.10 5.49 -16.50
CA SER A 85 1.59 5.16 -15.17
C SER A 85 1.81 6.41 -14.33
N SER A 86 1.72 6.24 -13.02
CA SER A 86 2.09 7.24 -12.01
C SER A 86 2.90 6.53 -10.93
N GLY A 87 3.88 7.20 -10.32
CA GLY A 87 4.82 6.50 -9.44
C GLY A 87 5.88 7.39 -8.82
N TYR A 88 6.83 6.75 -8.13
CA TYR A 88 8.10 7.33 -7.76
C TYR A 88 9.26 6.35 -7.84
N VAL A 89 10.47 6.91 -7.98
CA VAL A 89 11.76 6.23 -7.85
C VAL A 89 12.51 6.90 -6.70
N ASN A 90 12.99 6.09 -5.76
CA ASN A 90 14.03 6.47 -4.81
C ASN A 90 15.23 5.58 -5.07
N PHE A 91 16.35 6.20 -5.43
CA PHE A 91 17.59 5.50 -5.71
C PHE A 91 18.73 6.21 -5.00
N ALA A 92 19.53 5.42 -4.31
CA ALA A 92 20.76 5.86 -3.68
C ALA A 92 21.84 4.82 -4.01
N LYS A 93 22.99 5.30 -4.47
CA LYS A 93 24.21 4.53 -4.62
C LYS A 93 25.33 5.22 -3.85
N ASN A 94 26.34 4.49 -3.42
CA ASN A 94 27.44 4.92 -2.61
C ASN A 94 27.97 6.24 -3.19
N THR A 95 27.67 7.30 -2.45
CA THR A 95 27.65 8.64 -3.00
C THR A 95 29.04 9.24 -2.98
N PHE A 96 29.34 10.06 -3.98
CA PHE A 96 30.33 11.10 -3.77
C PHE A 96 29.72 12.13 -2.80
N VAL A 97 30.54 12.69 -1.90
CA VAL A 97 30.14 13.68 -0.87
C VAL A 97 29.38 14.91 -1.42
N ASP A 98 29.32 15.08 -2.75
CA ASP A 98 28.61 16.15 -3.44
C ASP A 98 27.11 15.88 -3.70
N GLY A 99 26.61 14.67 -3.37
CA GLY A 99 25.20 14.27 -3.57
C GLY A 99 24.88 13.77 -4.97
N SER A 100 25.87 13.55 -5.84
CA SER A 100 25.67 13.07 -7.22
C SER A 100 25.29 11.57 -7.33
N GLY A 101 25.18 10.85 -6.21
CA GLY A 101 24.82 9.43 -6.19
C GLY A 101 23.39 9.14 -5.70
N THR A 102 22.52 10.14 -5.58
CA THR A 102 21.09 9.92 -5.33
C THR A 102 20.21 10.53 -6.42
N ASN A 103 19.03 9.95 -6.63
CA ASN A 103 17.92 10.62 -7.30
C ASN A 103 16.58 10.17 -6.73
N LEU A 104 15.68 11.12 -6.52
CA LEU A 104 14.37 10.93 -5.92
C LEU A 104 13.34 11.77 -6.65
N TYR A 105 12.50 11.12 -7.44
CA TYR A 105 11.45 11.80 -8.18
C TYR A 105 10.16 10.99 -8.30
N GLY A 106 9.04 11.70 -8.38
CA GLY A 106 7.73 11.18 -8.73
C GLY A 106 7.33 11.52 -10.16
N TRP A 107 6.26 10.90 -10.65
CA TRP A 107 5.59 11.25 -11.90
C TRP A 107 4.09 10.93 -11.82
N GLN A 108 3.31 11.58 -12.68
CA GLN A 108 1.86 11.37 -12.74
C GLN A 108 1.39 11.27 -14.19
N LYS A 109 0.55 10.26 -14.47
CA LYS A 109 -0.19 10.06 -15.73
C LYS A 109 0.71 10.11 -16.98
N VAL A 110 1.89 9.49 -16.89
CA VAL A 110 2.86 9.41 -17.98
C VAL A 110 2.49 8.22 -18.90
N PRO A 111 2.46 8.39 -20.24
CA PRO A 111 2.17 7.28 -21.16
C PRO A 111 3.11 6.07 -20.99
N LEU A 112 2.57 4.86 -21.15
CA LEU A 112 3.36 3.62 -21.14
C LEU A 112 4.24 3.47 -22.38
N GLY A 113 5.22 2.56 -22.32
CA GLY A 113 6.06 2.14 -23.45
C GLY A 113 7.38 2.90 -23.61
N ALA A 114 7.68 3.85 -22.73
CA ALA A 114 8.94 4.56 -22.69
C ALA A 114 9.40 4.84 -21.25
N TYR A 115 10.68 5.17 -21.08
CA TYR A 115 11.18 5.69 -19.82
C TYR A 115 10.51 7.02 -19.45
N ILE A 116 10.36 7.29 -18.15
CA ILE A 116 9.73 8.51 -17.67
C ILE A 116 10.46 9.75 -18.22
N PRO A 117 9.79 10.63 -19.00
CA PRO A 117 10.40 11.83 -19.55
C PRO A 117 10.79 12.83 -18.46
N ASN A 118 11.91 13.54 -18.62
CA ASN A 118 12.37 14.51 -17.63
C ASN A 118 11.34 15.61 -17.31
N ALA A 119 10.56 16.05 -18.30
CA ALA A 119 9.52 17.07 -18.09
C ALA A 119 8.34 16.59 -17.22
N SER A 120 8.22 15.28 -17.00
CA SER A 120 7.17 14.67 -16.17
C SER A 120 7.65 14.31 -14.76
N LYS A 121 8.93 14.52 -14.45
CA LYS A 121 9.51 14.21 -13.15
C LYS A 121 9.29 15.36 -12.17
N LEU A 122 8.88 15.02 -10.96
CA LEU A 122 8.65 15.94 -9.84
C LEU A 122 9.61 15.57 -8.70
N GLY A 123 10.43 16.51 -8.22
CA GLY A 123 11.48 16.23 -7.23
C GLY A 123 12.88 16.29 -7.84
N ASP A 124 13.85 15.63 -7.20
CA ASP A 124 15.22 15.62 -7.66
C ASP A 124 15.48 14.48 -8.65
N ALA A 125 15.45 14.83 -9.93
CA ALA A 125 15.70 13.89 -11.03
C ALA A 125 17.14 13.92 -11.54
N THR A 126 18.04 14.69 -10.91
CA THR A 126 19.38 14.97 -11.44
C THR A 126 20.49 14.63 -10.43
N PRO A 127 21.43 13.75 -10.78
CA PRO A 127 21.56 13.03 -12.05
C PRO A 127 20.50 11.93 -12.22
N ASN A 128 20.19 11.56 -13.47
CA ASN A 128 19.24 10.48 -13.74
C ASN A 128 19.93 9.11 -13.57
N LEU A 129 20.09 8.64 -12.33
CA LEU A 129 20.79 7.40 -12.01
C LEU A 129 19.92 6.17 -12.28
N ASN A 130 18.66 6.24 -11.89
CA ASN A 130 17.66 5.25 -12.28
C ASN A 130 16.42 5.88 -12.92
N ASN A 131 15.82 5.16 -13.86
CA ASN A 131 14.55 5.46 -14.51
C ASN A 131 13.82 4.15 -14.84
N VAL A 132 12.48 4.22 -14.97
CA VAL A 132 11.62 3.07 -15.19
C VAL A 132 10.80 3.21 -16.46
N ASN A 133 10.53 2.07 -17.09
CA ASN A 133 9.63 1.92 -18.24
C ASN A 133 8.70 0.73 -17.99
N PHE A 134 7.41 0.96 -18.18
CA PHE A 134 6.37 -0.06 -18.15
C PHE A 134 5.82 -0.23 -19.56
N THR A 135 5.92 -1.42 -20.13
CA THR A 135 5.39 -1.73 -21.47
C THR A 135 4.33 -2.80 -21.36
N VAL A 136 3.14 -2.53 -21.89
CA VAL A 136 2.03 -3.49 -21.97
C VAL A 136 1.81 -3.85 -23.44
N SER A 137 1.81 -5.15 -23.73
CA SER A 137 1.52 -5.70 -25.06
C SER A 137 0.61 -6.90 -24.91
N GLY A 138 -0.66 -6.76 -25.33
CA GLY A 138 -1.67 -7.78 -25.08
C GLY A 138 -1.87 -8.01 -23.59
N SER A 139 -1.74 -9.25 -23.14
CA SER A 139 -1.83 -9.65 -21.73
C SER A 139 -0.47 -9.69 -21.02
N THR A 140 0.54 -9.01 -21.56
CA THR A 140 1.91 -9.08 -21.03
C THR A 140 2.37 -7.71 -20.56
N LEU A 141 2.86 -7.65 -19.31
CA LEU A 141 3.56 -6.50 -18.76
C LEU A 141 5.08 -6.79 -18.72
N THR A 142 5.88 -5.84 -19.20
CA THR A 142 7.34 -5.84 -19.06
C THR A 142 7.77 -4.60 -18.30
N ILE A 143 8.64 -4.79 -17.29
CA ILE A 143 9.16 -3.72 -16.45
C ILE A 143 10.67 -3.59 -16.69
N THR A 144 11.12 -2.41 -17.11
CA THR A 144 12.54 -2.16 -17.37
C THR A 144 13.04 -0.99 -16.52
N GLU A 145 14.22 -1.15 -15.94
CA GLU A 145 14.93 -0.11 -15.20
C GLU A 145 16.22 0.24 -15.93
N SER A 146 16.65 1.50 -15.85
CA SER A 146 17.95 1.89 -16.40
C SER A 146 19.11 1.39 -15.54
N ALA A 147 18.91 1.29 -14.22
CA ALA A 147 19.83 0.62 -13.31
C ALA A 147 19.56 -0.90 -13.32
N ASN A 148 20.28 -1.64 -14.16
CA ASN A 148 20.07 -3.07 -14.37
C ASN A 148 21.18 -3.96 -13.80
N THR A 149 22.20 -3.40 -13.17
CA THR A 149 23.34 -4.13 -12.58
C THR A 149 23.12 -4.50 -11.11
N ILE A 150 21.87 -4.52 -10.66
CA ILE A 150 21.48 -4.67 -9.25
C ILE A 150 20.46 -5.79 -9.10
N HIS A 151 20.43 -6.42 -7.93
CA HIS A 151 19.45 -7.45 -7.63
C HIS A 151 18.12 -6.77 -7.31
N SER A 152 17.04 -7.18 -7.99
CA SER A 152 15.74 -6.54 -7.84
C SER A 152 14.64 -7.56 -7.67
N SER A 153 13.81 -7.34 -6.65
CA SER A 153 12.57 -8.06 -6.43
C SER A 153 11.40 -7.18 -6.85
N TYR A 154 10.53 -7.76 -7.68
CA TYR A 154 9.34 -7.13 -8.22
C TYR A 154 8.12 -7.82 -7.64
N TYR A 155 7.13 -7.05 -7.23
CA TYR A 155 5.85 -7.54 -6.76
C TYR A 155 4.75 -6.73 -7.45
N VAL A 156 3.80 -7.46 -8.03
CA VAL A 156 2.79 -6.92 -8.93
C VAL A 156 1.41 -7.38 -8.47
N GLU A 157 0.52 -6.44 -8.15
CA GLU A 157 -0.89 -6.69 -7.80
C GLU A 157 -1.79 -6.36 -8.99
N TYR A 158 -2.64 -7.30 -9.40
CA TYR A 158 -3.61 -7.11 -10.47
C TYR A 158 -4.97 -6.75 -9.89
N VAL A 159 -5.42 -5.51 -10.08
CA VAL A 159 -6.62 -4.98 -9.43
C VAL A 159 -7.77 -4.86 -10.43
N SER A 160 -8.97 -5.26 -10.00
CA SER A 160 -10.20 -5.16 -10.80
C SER A 160 -11.40 -4.68 -9.97
N PRO A 161 -12.13 -3.66 -10.43
CA PRO A 161 -13.31 -3.17 -9.72
C PRO A 161 -14.62 -3.82 -10.20
N TYR A 162 -14.58 -4.72 -11.19
CA TYR A 162 -15.79 -5.06 -11.96
C TYR A 162 -16.75 -6.01 -11.25
N ASN A 163 -16.22 -7.08 -10.67
CA ASN A 163 -17.04 -8.17 -10.12
C ASN A 163 -17.05 -8.17 -8.59
N ASN A 164 -16.05 -7.55 -7.99
CA ASN A 164 -15.82 -7.58 -6.56
C ASN A 164 -15.00 -6.36 -6.13
N SER A 165 -15.03 -6.07 -4.84
CA SER A 165 -14.28 -5.02 -4.17
C SER A 165 -13.81 -5.52 -2.81
N ILE A 166 -12.79 -4.88 -2.27
CA ILE A 166 -12.28 -5.19 -0.95
C ILE A 166 -12.44 -4.00 -0.01
N ASN A 167 -13.03 -4.24 1.16
CA ASN A 167 -13.16 -3.25 2.22
C ASN A 167 -12.06 -3.45 3.27
N PRO A 168 -11.44 -2.37 3.75
CA PRO A 168 -10.45 -2.46 4.83
C PRO A 168 -11.13 -2.82 6.16
N LEU A 169 -10.46 -3.63 6.95
CA LEU A 169 -10.77 -3.90 8.36
C LEU A 169 -9.71 -3.24 9.25
N ASP A 170 -9.93 -3.24 10.56
CA ASP A 170 -9.03 -2.55 11.52
C ASP A 170 -7.56 -3.00 11.38
N PRO A 171 -6.64 -2.11 10.94
CA PRO A 171 -5.25 -2.47 10.74
C PRO A 171 -4.54 -2.66 12.08
N GLN A 172 -3.47 -3.44 12.07
CA GLN A 172 -2.64 -3.72 13.24
C GLN A 172 -1.22 -3.19 13.01
N VAL A 173 -0.72 -2.42 13.97
CA VAL A 173 0.69 -2.06 14.04
C VAL A 173 1.40 -2.95 15.06
N ARG A 174 2.57 -3.46 14.70
CA ARG A 174 3.38 -4.31 15.56
C ARG A 174 4.86 -3.95 15.41
N ALA A 175 5.63 -4.22 16.44
CA ALA A 175 7.08 -4.15 16.35
C ALA A 175 7.70 -5.30 17.10
N LEU A 176 8.85 -5.76 16.62
CA LEU A 176 9.72 -6.70 17.32
C LEU A 176 11.08 -6.06 17.47
N LEU A 177 11.47 -5.76 18.70
CA LEU A 177 12.83 -5.31 18.98
C LEU A 177 13.81 -6.47 18.79
N HIS A 178 15.05 -6.16 18.47
CA HIS A 178 16.10 -7.15 18.32
C HIS A 178 16.31 -7.95 19.61
N GLY A 179 16.70 -9.20 19.45
CA GLY A 179 16.92 -10.16 20.53
C GLY A 179 16.64 -11.59 20.09
N THR A 180 17.12 -12.54 20.88
CA THR A 180 17.03 -13.98 20.58
C THR A 180 15.91 -14.70 21.34
N GLY A 181 15.15 -13.98 22.18
CA GLY A 181 14.03 -14.54 22.93
C GLY A 181 12.74 -14.59 22.10
N THR A 182 11.79 -15.43 22.51
CA THR A 182 10.49 -15.57 21.81
C THR A 182 9.73 -14.26 21.66
N ALA A 183 9.82 -13.35 22.65
CA ALA A 183 9.19 -12.03 22.56
C ALA A 183 9.81 -11.11 21.48
N ASN A 184 11.01 -11.44 21.01
CA ASN A 184 11.73 -10.75 19.95
C ASN A 184 11.59 -11.48 18.61
N THR A 185 11.40 -12.80 18.60
CA THR A 185 11.33 -13.58 17.37
C THR A 185 9.91 -13.80 16.88
N ASP A 186 8.93 -13.87 17.77
CA ASP A 186 7.59 -14.36 17.45
C ASP A 186 6.53 -13.28 17.63
N LEU A 187 5.67 -13.15 16.61
CA LEU A 187 4.50 -12.32 16.56
C LEU A 187 3.27 -13.19 16.28
N THR A 188 2.22 -13.01 17.07
CA THR A 188 0.89 -13.57 16.81
C THR A 188 -0.10 -12.43 16.75
N ILE A 189 -0.78 -12.30 15.61
CA ILE A 189 -1.71 -11.21 15.32
C ILE A 189 -3.07 -11.84 15.04
N PRO A 190 -4.11 -11.53 15.84
CA PRO A 190 -5.46 -12.00 15.57
C PRO A 190 -5.93 -11.51 14.20
N ILE A 191 -6.49 -12.41 13.41
CA ILE A 191 -7.13 -12.09 12.13
C ILE A 191 -8.57 -11.69 12.44
N PRO A 192 -9.01 -10.48 12.07
CA PRO A 192 -10.40 -10.07 12.22
C PRO A 192 -11.34 -11.03 11.47
N THR A 193 -12.50 -11.34 12.06
CA THR A 193 -13.53 -12.16 11.43
C THR A 193 -13.92 -11.57 10.07
N GLY A 194 -14.02 -12.42 9.05
CA GLY A 194 -14.40 -12.01 7.70
C GLY A 194 -13.26 -11.47 6.83
N ALA A 195 -12.03 -11.39 7.34
CA ALA A 195 -10.88 -11.11 6.48
C ALA A 195 -10.72 -12.23 5.42
N ASN A 196 -10.39 -11.84 4.21
CA ASN A 196 -10.08 -12.69 3.05
C ASN A 196 -8.62 -12.47 2.59
N LEU A 197 -8.10 -11.25 2.76
CA LEU A 197 -6.74 -10.89 2.40
C LEU A 197 -6.02 -10.27 3.60
N ILE A 198 -4.72 -10.55 3.70
CA ILE A 198 -3.82 -9.92 4.66
C ILE A 198 -2.66 -9.32 3.89
N CYS A 199 -2.45 -8.00 3.99
CA CYS A 199 -1.28 -7.32 3.43
C CYS A 199 -0.35 -6.91 4.58
N ILE A 200 0.94 -7.24 4.45
CA ILE A 200 1.97 -7.00 5.45
C ILE A 200 3.05 -6.13 4.81
N SER A 201 3.27 -4.96 5.40
CA SER A 201 4.42 -4.10 5.11
C SER A 201 5.35 -4.10 6.32
N GLY A 202 6.62 -4.41 6.11
CA GLY A 202 7.63 -4.51 7.16
C GLY A 202 8.87 -3.68 6.82
N LYS A 203 9.39 -2.97 7.83
CA LYS A 203 10.66 -2.23 7.75
C LYS A 203 11.56 -2.63 8.91
N GLY A 204 12.78 -3.06 8.59
CA GLY A 204 13.79 -3.43 9.58
C GLY A 204 14.95 -2.44 9.62
N THR A 205 15.56 -2.32 10.79
CA THR A 205 16.80 -1.56 11.04
C THR A 205 17.79 -2.43 11.80
N ASN A 206 19.05 -2.48 11.35
CA ASN A 206 20.11 -3.08 12.13
C ASN A 206 20.36 -2.22 13.39
N SER A 207 20.47 -2.91 14.51
CA SER A 207 20.65 -2.35 15.86
C SER A 207 21.85 -2.98 16.57
N SER A 208 22.56 -3.87 15.90
CA SER A 208 23.64 -4.66 16.47
C SER A 208 24.94 -3.86 16.55
N ALA A 209 25.35 -3.51 17.75
CA ALA A 209 26.65 -2.90 18.00
C ALA A 209 27.84 -3.86 17.80
N VAL A 210 27.58 -5.14 17.48
CA VAL A 210 28.63 -6.14 17.24
C VAL A 210 29.31 -5.93 15.89
N ASP A 211 28.63 -5.27 14.95
CA ASP A 211 29.16 -4.99 13.62
C ASP A 211 30.08 -3.76 13.55
N LEU A 212 30.16 -2.99 14.65
CA LEU A 212 30.90 -1.74 14.71
C LEU A 212 32.39 -1.96 14.40
N ASN A 213 32.85 -1.54 13.22
CA ASN A 213 34.25 -1.73 12.82
C ASN A 213 35.12 -0.47 12.93
N THR A 214 34.57 0.72 13.22
CA THR A 214 35.41 1.93 13.26
C THR A 214 34.99 2.97 14.30
N SER A 215 35.91 3.90 14.55
CA SER A 215 35.70 5.16 15.27
C SER A 215 34.70 6.12 14.59
N ALA A 216 34.04 5.73 13.49
CA ALA A 216 33.06 6.51 12.76
C ALA A 216 31.59 6.13 13.06
N GLY A 217 31.29 4.86 13.39
CA GLY A 217 29.93 4.40 13.73
C GLY A 217 28.92 4.66 12.60
N THR A 218 28.88 3.79 11.60
CA THR A 218 28.09 4.02 10.37
C THR A 218 27.35 2.78 9.89
N GLU A 219 27.25 1.75 10.73
CA GLU A 219 26.55 0.50 10.41
C GLU A 219 25.05 0.76 10.24
N GLU A 220 24.59 0.70 8.99
CA GLU A 220 23.27 1.15 8.55
C GLU A 220 22.52 0.04 7.82
N GLY A 221 22.29 -1.09 8.48
CA GLY A 221 21.47 -2.14 7.87
C GLY A 221 19.97 -1.80 7.83
N TYR A 222 19.31 -2.13 6.73
CA TYR A 222 17.85 -2.09 6.60
C TYR A 222 17.28 -3.40 6.06
N SER A 223 15.98 -3.61 6.32
CA SER A 223 15.19 -4.59 5.60
C SER A 223 13.87 -4.00 5.12
N ASN A 224 13.36 -4.55 4.03
CA ASN A 224 12.11 -4.17 3.42
C ASN A 224 11.34 -5.45 3.07
N LEU A 225 10.14 -5.59 3.61
CA LEU A 225 9.27 -6.72 3.34
C LEU A 225 7.91 -6.23 2.86
N ARG A 226 7.40 -6.87 1.83
CA ARG A 226 5.99 -6.79 1.43
C ARG A 226 5.47 -8.19 1.17
N VAL A 227 4.42 -8.59 1.87
CA VAL A 227 3.79 -9.91 1.73
C VAL A 227 2.29 -9.74 1.70
N THR A 228 1.63 -10.47 0.80
CA THR A 228 0.18 -10.61 0.78
C THR A 228 -0.19 -12.08 0.90
N ILE A 229 -1.16 -12.35 1.77
CA ILE A 229 -1.75 -13.66 1.99
C ILE A 229 -3.19 -13.58 1.48
N ASP A 230 -3.49 -14.31 0.41
CA ASP A 230 -4.86 -14.55 -0.02
C ASP A 230 -5.36 -15.82 0.67
N MET A 231 -6.22 -15.64 1.68
CA MET A 231 -6.74 -16.75 2.48
C MET A 231 -7.80 -17.56 1.74
N ASP A 232 -8.46 -16.99 0.74
CA ASP A 232 -9.42 -17.72 -0.09
C ASP A 232 -8.68 -18.60 -1.10
N ALA A 233 -7.60 -18.08 -1.72
CA ALA A 233 -6.74 -18.85 -2.61
C ALA A 233 -5.81 -19.82 -1.85
N GLY A 234 -5.51 -19.53 -0.58
CA GLY A 234 -4.62 -20.32 0.28
C GLY A 234 -3.13 -20.09 0.00
N PHE A 235 -2.77 -18.94 -0.57
CA PHE A 235 -1.41 -18.63 -1.01
C PHE A 235 -0.84 -17.36 -0.40
N THR A 236 0.48 -17.28 -0.39
CA THR A 236 1.29 -16.18 0.09
C THR A 236 2.31 -15.81 -0.97
N ASP A 237 2.33 -14.52 -1.31
CA ASP A 237 3.19 -13.92 -2.33
C ASP A 237 3.83 -12.65 -1.77
N GLY A 238 5.03 -12.32 -2.20
CA GLY A 238 5.75 -11.20 -1.60
C GLY A 238 7.20 -11.07 -2.03
N PHE A 239 7.89 -10.13 -1.40
CA PHE A 239 9.34 -10.04 -1.47
C PHE A 239 9.93 -9.68 -0.10
N VAL A 240 11.22 -9.94 0.00
CA VAL A 240 12.09 -9.48 1.08
C VAL A 240 13.36 -8.93 0.48
N THR A 241 13.81 -7.79 0.99
CA THR A 241 15.12 -7.22 0.74
C THR A 241 15.78 -6.94 2.08
N LEU A 242 17.07 -7.24 2.19
CA LEU A 242 17.90 -6.89 3.33
C LEU A 242 19.22 -6.39 2.77
N ALA A 243 19.66 -5.21 3.20
CA ALA A 243 21.00 -4.73 2.99
C ALA A 243 21.59 -4.40 4.36
N ASN A 244 22.76 -4.94 4.67
CA ASN A 244 23.42 -4.75 5.95
C ASN A 244 24.90 -4.50 5.69
N GLY A 245 25.19 -3.45 4.92
CA GLY A 245 26.48 -3.21 4.28
C GLY A 245 26.55 -3.68 2.82
N GLY A 246 27.61 -3.21 2.16
CA GLY A 246 27.86 -3.28 0.72
C GLY A 246 28.64 -4.51 0.28
N SER A 247 28.84 -5.51 1.14
CA SER A 247 29.38 -6.82 0.74
C SER A 247 28.27 -7.78 0.31
N VAL A 248 28.55 -8.59 -0.72
CA VAL A 248 27.56 -9.50 -1.33
C VAL A 248 27.01 -10.53 -0.33
N ASP A 249 27.77 -10.92 0.66
CA ASP A 249 27.37 -11.88 1.70
C ASP A 249 26.51 -11.26 2.81
N ARG A 250 26.37 -9.94 2.84
CA ARG A 250 25.64 -9.16 3.86
C ARG A 250 24.36 -8.51 3.35
N ARG A 251 23.90 -8.91 2.17
CA ARG A 251 22.67 -8.41 1.56
C ARG A 251 21.98 -9.50 0.77
N SER A 252 20.67 -9.39 0.64
CA SER A 252 19.85 -10.33 -0.11
C SER A 252 18.58 -9.66 -0.60
N THR A 253 18.08 -10.16 -1.71
CA THR A 253 16.71 -9.89 -2.13
C THR A 253 16.10 -11.12 -2.80
N TYR A 254 14.88 -11.45 -2.41
CA TYR A 254 14.19 -12.61 -2.94
C TYR A 254 12.68 -12.41 -2.95
N VAL A 255 12.02 -13.21 -3.78
CA VAL A 255 10.58 -13.20 -3.95
C VAL A 255 9.95 -14.51 -3.50
N ILE A 256 8.67 -14.42 -3.12
CA ILE A 256 7.80 -15.51 -2.69
C ILE A 256 6.69 -15.62 -3.74
N ASN A 257 6.52 -16.81 -4.31
CA ASN A 257 5.45 -17.10 -5.26
C ASN A 257 4.64 -18.33 -4.81
N ASN A 258 3.35 -18.15 -4.54
CA ASN A 258 2.40 -19.20 -4.23
C ASN A 258 2.85 -20.13 -3.08
N LEU A 259 3.46 -19.58 -2.02
CA LEU A 259 3.72 -20.35 -0.82
C LEU A 259 2.38 -20.65 -0.13
N ALA A 260 2.11 -21.90 0.26
CA ALA A 260 0.87 -22.21 0.97
C ALA A 260 0.74 -21.34 2.23
N SER A 261 -0.41 -20.67 2.42
CA SER A 261 -0.60 -19.70 3.50
C SER A 261 -0.54 -20.32 4.89
N SER A 262 -0.74 -21.63 5.02
CA SER A 262 -0.59 -22.39 6.27
C SER A 262 0.81 -22.99 6.46
N SER A 263 1.76 -22.73 5.56
CA SER A 263 3.09 -23.34 5.58
C SER A 263 3.90 -22.83 6.77
N THR A 264 4.27 -23.73 7.69
CA THR A 264 5.16 -23.42 8.81
C THR A 264 6.64 -23.52 8.44
N MET A 265 6.97 -23.74 7.16
CA MET A 265 8.35 -23.79 6.70
C MET A 265 8.98 -22.40 6.74
N ASN A 266 10.27 -22.36 7.05
CA ASN A 266 11.09 -21.18 6.79
C ASN A 266 11.06 -20.89 5.28
N PHE A 267 10.98 -19.61 4.92
CA PHE A 267 10.87 -19.20 3.53
C PHE A 267 11.96 -19.84 2.66
N LEU A 268 13.24 -19.70 3.03
CA LEU A 268 14.37 -20.18 2.20
C LEU A 268 14.49 -21.71 2.11
N SER A 269 13.65 -22.46 2.81
CA SER A 269 13.52 -23.91 2.67
C SER A 269 12.45 -24.33 1.66
N SER A 270 11.69 -23.38 1.11
CA SER A 270 10.61 -23.62 0.17
C SER A 270 11.04 -23.42 -1.29
N ALA A 271 10.52 -24.27 -2.17
CA ALA A 271 10.66 -24.09 -3.63
C ALA A 271 9.85 -22.90 -4.17
N ALA A 272 8.97 -22.30 -3.35
CA ALA A 272 8.23 -21.08 -3.66
C ALA A 272 9.11 -19.82 -3.67
N ILE A 273 10.37 -19.92 -3.21
CA ILE A 273 11.29 -18.79 -3.10
C ILE A 273 12.28 -18.79 -4.26
N THR A 274 12.55 -17.60 -4.80
CA THR A 274 13.60 -17.38 -5.80
C THR A 274 14.26 -16.04 -5.55
N GLY A 275 15.59 -15.98 -5.62
CA GLY A 275 16.32 -14.74 -5.38
C GLY A 275 17.78 -14.94 -5.01
N ASP A 276 18.39 -13.86 -4.54
CA ASP A 276 19.74 -13.84 -4.00
C ASP A 276 19.70 -14.01 -2.48
N TYR A 277 19.79 -15.26 -2.01
CA TYR A 277 19.74 -15.59 -0.58
C TYR A 277 20.72 -16.70 -0.18
N THR A 278 21.52 -17.21 -1.13
CA THR A 278 22.50 -18.27 -0.88
C THR A 278 23.82 -17.69 -0.40
N SER A 279 24.54 -18.44 0.45
CA SER A 279 25.89 -18.07 0.93
C SER A 279 25.96 -16.72 1.66
N LYS A 280 24.87 -16.34 2.33
CA LYS A 280 24.78 -15.12 3.12
C LYS A 280 25.23 -15.38 4.56
N LEU A 281 25.82 -14.37 5.18
CA LEU A 281 26.23 -14.42 6.56
C LEU A 281 25.02 -14.44 7.50
N THR A 282 25.19 -15.14 8.61
CA THR A 282 24.25 -15.15 9.74
C THR A 282 24.94 -14.81 11.07
N SER A 283 26.24 -14.48 11.00
CA SER A 283 27.05 -14.07 12.14
C SER A 283 26.57 -12.75 12.74
N ALA A 284 26.81 -12.58 14.04
CA ALA A 284 26.44 -11.36 14.75
C ALA A 284 27.01 -10.12 14.10
N GLY A 285 26.17 -9.10 13.95
CA GLY A 285 26.48 -7.85 13.28
C GLY A 285 26.34 -7.90 11.76
N ALA A 286 26.71 -9.03 11.15
CA ALA A 286 26.85 -9.16 9.70
C ALA A 286 25.74 -9.97 9.02
N VAL A 287 24.55 -10.07 9.61
CA VAL A 287 23.43 -10.83 8.99
C VAL A 287 23.12 -10.27 7.61
N GLY A 288 23.20 -11.13 6.60
CA GLY A 288 22.92 -10.78 5.21
C GLY A 288 21.63 -11.36 4.65
N VAL A 289 20.84 -12.05 5.48
CA VAL A 289 19.62 -12.71 5.05
C VAL A 289 18.56 -12.74 6.13
N TYR A 290 17.30 -12.53 5.72
CA TYR A 290 16.12 -12.74 6.55
C TYR A 290 15.43 -14.03 6.08
N ASN A 291 15.14 -14.96 7.01
CA ASN A 291 14.52 -16.24 6.70
C ASN A 291 13.34 -16.55 7.65
N PRO A 292 12.21 -15.81 7.53
CA PRO A 292 11.11 -15.96 8.46
C PRO A 292 10.22 -17.18 8.15
N GLN A 293 9.32 -17.46 9.10
CA GLN A 293 8.07 -18.18 8.88
C GLN A 293 6.93 -17.16 8.97
N ILE A 294 6.11 -17.05 7.93
CA ILE A 294 4.91 -16.20 7.95
C ILE A 294 3.74 -17.05 7.46
N TYR A 295 2.75 -17.28 8.33
CA TYR A 295 1.67 -18.20 8.02
C TYR A 295 0.40 -17.92 8.83
N VAL A 296 -0.72 -18.40 8.31
CA VAL A 296 -2.01 -18.42 8.98
C VAL A 296 -2.16 -19.72 9.76
N SER A 297 -2.51 -19.59 11.05
CA SER A 297 -2.74 -20.70 11.96
C SER A 297 -4.05 -20.50 12.71
N GLY A 298 -5.11 -21.15 12.23
CA GLY A 298 -6.46 -20.92 12.74
C GLY A 298 -6.87 -19.46 12.47
N THR A 299 -7.24 -18.74 13.51
CA THR A 299 -7.66 -17.32 13.43
C THR A 299 -6.52 -16.33 13.67
N ASN A 300 -5.26 -16.77 13.51
CA ASN A 300 -4.09 -15.93 13.77
C ASN A 300 -3.15 -15.90 12.57
N LEU A 301 -2.60 -14.73 12.30
CA LEU A 301 -1.38 -14.55 11.53
C LEU A 301 -0.20 -14.76 12.49
N VAL A 302 0.76 -15.59 12.09
CA VAL A 302 2.00 -15.84 12.82
C VAL A 302 3.17 -15.34 11.97
N ILE A 303 4.02 -14.52 12.56
CA ILE A 303 5.31 -14.11 12.01
C ILE A 303 6.39 -14.59 12.97
N ARG A 304 7.31 -15.44 12.51
CA ARG A 304 8.49 -15.84 13.26
C ARG A 304 9.74 -15.47 12.50
N ARG A 305 10.55 -14.60 13.10
CA ARG A 305 11.82 -14.17 12.56
C ARG A 305 12.86 -15.26 12.80
N ASP A 306 13.76 -15.46 11.84
CA ASP A 306 14.97 -16.25 12.09
C ASP A 306 15.76 -15.62 13.25
N ALA A 307 16.31 -16.46 14.14
CA ALA A 307 16.99 -16.01 15.34
C ALA A 307 18.25 -15.18 15.06
N ASN A 308 18.94 -15.43 13.94
CA ASN A 308 20.12 -14.67 13.56
C ASN A 308 19.74 -13.25 13.14
N TYR A 309 18.76 -13.11 12.25
CA TYR A 309 18.19 -11.82 11.88
C TYR A 309 17.62 -11.08 13.09
N ALA A 310 16.78 -11.75 13.88
CA ALA A 310 16.14 -11.15 15.05
C ALA A 310 17.15 -10.66 16.08
N ARG A 311 18.31 -11.29 16.21
CA ARG A 311 19.39 -10.82 17.09
C ARG A 311 19.86 -9.41 16.72
N ASP A 312 19.94 -9.10 15.43
CA ASP A 312 20.57 -7.88 14.95
C ASP A 312 19.55 -6.80 14.53
N PHE A 313 18.34 -7.17 14.13
CA PHE A 313 17.35 -6.23 13.58
C PHE A 313 16.14 -6.01 14.48
N ASP A 314 15.67 -4.76 14.55
CA ASP A 314 14.30 -4.46 14.95
C ASP A 314 13.42 -4.30 13.72
N ASP A 315 12.17 -4.73 13.80
CA ASP A 315 11.18 -4.51 12.75
C ASP A 315 9.97 -3.73 13.27
N ALA A 316 9.43 -2.89 12.40
CA ALA A 316 8.08 -2.36 12.49
C ALA A 316 7.23 -2.95 11.36
N TYR A 317 6.00 -3.34 11.71
CA TYR A 317 5.03 -3.94 10.81
C TYR A 317 3.74 -3.15 10.81
N VAL A 318 3.19 -2.93 9.61
CA VAL A 318 1.79 -2.59 9.41
C VAL A 318 1.11 -3.77 8.73
N VAL A 319 0.06 -4.29 9.38
CA VAL A 319 -0.73 -5.42 8.90
C VAL A 319 -2.14 -4.96 8.64
N GLU A 320 -2.55 -5.08 7.39
CA GLU A 320 -3.87 -4.68 6.92
C GLU A 320 -4.69 -5.91 6.56
N PHE A 321 -5.96 -5.87 6.92
CA PHE A 321 -6.90 -6.94 6.68
C PHE A 321 -7.99 -6.42 5.76
N TYR A 322 -8.42 -7.24 4.80
CA TYR A 322 -9.48 -6.86 3.88
C TYR A 322 -10.53 -7.94 3.76
N HIS A 323 -11.78 -7.50 3.60
CA HIS A 323 -12.93 -8.35 3.33
C HIS A 323 -13.40 -8.17 1.88
N ARG A 324 -13.60 -9.27 1.15
CA ARG A 324 -14.20 -9.29 -0.18
C ARG A 324 -15.72 -9.16 -0.06
N VAL A 325 -16.29 -8.11 -0.64
CA VAL A 325 -17.72 -7.76 -0.50
C VAL A 325 -18.62 -8.63 -1.39
N GLY A 326 -18.08 -9.20 -2.46
CA GLY A 326 -18.83 -9.94 -3.47
C GLY A 326 -19.59 -9.05 -4.46
N GLN A 327 -19.26 -7.75 -4.53
CA GLN A 327 -19.88 -6.79 -5.45
C GLN A 327 -18.82 -5.90 -6.07
N GLY A 328 -18.96 -5.62 -7.36
CA GLY A 328 -18.12 -4.62 -8.04
C GLY A 328 -18.31 -3.23 -7.46
N MET A 329 -17.34 -2.36 -7.70
CA MET A 329 -17.34 -0.97 -7.26
C MET A 329 -17.15 -0.01 -8.43
N SER A 330 -17.89 1.08 -8.43
CA SER A 330 -17.67 2.22 -9.31
C SER A 330 -16.68 3.17 -8.65
N ALA A 331 -15.39 2.84 -8.80
CA ALA A 331 -14.25 3.76 -8.75
C ALA A 331 -14.28 4.95 -7.76
N GLU A 332 -13.40 4.90 -6.76
CA GLU A 332 -13.47 5.71 -5.53
C GLU A 332 -12.27 6.61 -5.23
N PHE A 333 -11.20 6.48 -6.01
CA PHE A 333 -10.00 7.28 -5.80
C PHE A 333 -10.22 8.65 -6.43
N ILE A 334 -10.19 9.74 -5.65
CA ILE A 334 -10.58 11.06 -6.15
C ILE A 334 -9.45 11.70 -6.93
N ASN A 335 -8.24 11.68 -6.36
CA ASN A 335 -7.04 12.30 -6.93
C ASN A 335 -5.78 11.84 -6.18
N SER A 336 -4.62 12.19 -6.70
CA SER A 336 -3.35 12.19 -5.97
C SER A 336 -2.66 13.54 -6.03
N ASP A 337 -1.83 13.79 -5.03
CA ASP A 337 -0.90 14.90 -5.00
C ASP A 337 0.50 14.39 -4.63
N ILE A 338 1.53 15.00 -5.22
CA ILE A 338 2.94 14.70 -4.95
C ILE A 338 3.63 16.03 -4.68
N GLN A 339 4.25 16.15 -3.51
CA GLN A 339 4.97 17.35 -3.11
C GLN A 339 6.41 16.99 -2.73
N PRO A 340 7.42 17.53 -3.44
CA PRO A 340 8.81 17.33 -3.08
C PRO A 340 9.25 18.31 -1.99
N ILE A 341 10.23 17.87 -1.21
CA ILE A 341 11.07 18.72 -0.38
C ILE A 341 12.50 18.55 -0.91
N PRO A 342 13.08 19.57 -1.56
CA PRO A 342 14.41 19.46 -2.13
C PRO A 342 15.48 19.45 -1.04
N LYS A 343 16.65 18.91 -1.38
CA LYS A 343 17.87 18.99 -0.57
C LYS A 343 18.15 20.44 -0.14
N GLY A 344 18.61 20.62 1.09
CA GLY A 344 18.95 21.92 1.67
C GLY A 344 17.79 22.62 2.38
N VAL A 345 16.58 22.05 2.36
CA VAL A 345 15.37 22.62 2.98
C VAL A 345 14.94 21.85 4.23
N SER A 346 15.39 20.61 4.41
CA SER A 346 15.05 19.79 5.57
C SER A 346 15.55 20.43 6.88
N SER A 347 14.84 20.21 7.99
CA SER A 347 15.11 20.92 9.24
C SER A 347 14.88 20.06 10.48
N THR A 348 15.74 20.26 11.49
CA THR A 348 15.64 19.66 12.82
C THR A 348 14.38 20.09 13.58
N THR A 349 13.88 21.30 13.31
CA THR A 349 12.65 21.82 13.90
C THR A 349 11.39 21.36 13.16
N GLY A 350 11.56 20.77 11.98
CA GLY A 350 10.49 20.34 11.10
C GLY A 350 10.34 21.17 9.84
N ILE A 351 10.01 20.51 8.73
CA ILE A 351 9.58 21.12 7.46
C ILE A 351 8.18 20.60 7.11
N SER A 352 7.30 21.49 6.65
CA SER A 352 5.91 21.16 6.38
C SER A 352 5.57 21.18 4.89
N ARG A 353 4.62 20.33 4.51
CA ARG A 353 3.90 20.36 3.23
C ARG A 353 2.41 20.31 3.51
N THR A 354 1.67 21.17 2.82
CA THR A 354 0.22 21.28 2.96
C THR A 354 -0.43 20.79 1.69
N PHE A 355 -1.32 19.83 1.87
CA PHE A 355 -2.03 19.14 0.82
C PHE A 355 -3.48 19.58 0.83
N ASN A 356 -4.02 19.92 -0.34
CA ASN A 356 -5.43 20.27 -0.48
C ASN A 356 -6.25 18.98 -0.59
N ILE A 357 -7.19 18.79 0.32
CA ILE A 357 -8.08 17.63 0.36
C ILE A 357 -9.25 17.91 -0.60
N PRO A 358 -9.43 17.09 -1.65
CA PRO A 358 -10.59 17.20 -2.52
C PRO A 358 -11.90 17.02 -1.75
N PRO A 359 -12.99 17.75 -2.08
CA PRO A 359 -14.29 17.54 -1.47
C PRO A 359 -14.78 16.09 -1.58
N GLY A 360 -15.40 15.60 -0.49
CA GLY A 360 -15.92 14.24 -0.40
C GLY A 360 -14.88 13.17 0.00
N THR A 361 -13.61 13.54 0.17
CA THR A 361 -12.60 12.63 0.74
C THR A 361 -12.99 12.23 2.15
N ASN A 362 -12.92 10.93 2.47
CA ASN A 362 -13.11 10.40 3.81
C ASN A 362 -11.85 9.70 4.36
N ALA A 363 -10.96 9.28 3.48
CA ALA A 363 -9.70 8.62 3.80
C ALA A 363 -8.56 9.13 2.93
N ILE A 364 -7.35 9.16 3.48
CA ILE A 364 -6.13 9.54 2.76
C ILE A 364 -5.05 8.50 3.03
N TYR A 365 -4.34 8.08 1.99
CA TYR A 365 -3.09 7.34 2.14
C TYR A 365 -1.93 8.27 1.90
N PHE A 366 -1.14 8.44 2.95
CA PHE A 366 0.07 9.23 2.92
C PHE A 366 1.27 8.31 2.75
N ASN A 367 2.18 8.72 1.87
CA ASN A 367 3.46 8.06 1.66
C ASN A 367 4.58 9.06 1.56
N GLU A 368 5.68 8.71 2.21
CA GLU A 368 6.93 9.42 2.12
C GLU A 368 8.04 8.45 1.84
N THR A 369 8.91 8.89 0.94
CA THR A 369 10.24 8.34 0.83
C THR A 369 11.23 9.50 0.74
N GLY A 370 12.41 9.29 1.28
CA GLY A 370 13.48 10.25 1.21
C GLY A 370 14.83 9.57 1.34
N ASN A 371 15.86 10.33 1.05
CA ASN A 371 17.23 9.95 1.30
C ASN A 371 18.07 11.20 1.60
N ALA A 372 19.19 11.01 2.27
CA ALA A 372 20.24 12.01 2.46
C ALA A 372 21.61 11.36 2.26
N CYS A 373 22.60 12.19 1.95
CA CYS A 373 24.02 11.81 1.95
C CYS A 373 24.73 12.68 2.97
N ASN A 374 25.30 12.08 4.02
CA ASN A 374 26.09 12.83 5.01
C ASN A 374 27.52 13.12 4.50
N THR A 375 28.16 14.15 5.03
CA THR A 375 29.45 14.70 4.59
C THR A 375 30.58 14.59 5.62
N ASP A 376 30.33 14.07 6.83
CA ASP A 376 31.22 14.36 7.97
C ASP A 376 32.45 13.45 8.14
N ARG A 377 32.54 12.28 7.48
CA ARG A 377 33.73 11.40 7.47
C ARG A 377 33.75 10.34 6.35
N GLU A 378 32.61 9.72 6.07
CA GLU A 378 32.40 8.67 5.07
C GLU A 378 31.09 8.99 4.34
N SER A 379 31.00 8.73 3.03
CA SER A 379 29.74 8.84 2.31
C SER A 379 28.78 7.77 2.82
N ASN A 380 27.59 8.20 3.25
CA ASN A 380 26.60 7.30 3.85
C ASN A 380 25.17 7.71 3.44
N GLU A 381 24.41 6.76 2.90
CA GLU A 381 23.05 6.92 2.39
C GLU A 381 22.01 6.71 3.50
N ASN A 382 21.52 7.81 4.06
CA ASN A 382 20.54 7.77 5.13
C ASN A 382 19.12 7.73 4.54
N SER A 383 18.46 6.58 4.61
CA SER A 383 17.11 6.42 4.06
C SER A 383 16.01 6.82 5.06
N ILE A 384 14.92 7.38 4.54
CA ILE A 384 13.72 7.70 5.32
C ILE A 384 12.47 7.23 4.57
N ALA A 385 11.50 6.71 5.32
CA ALA A 385 10.22 6.31 4.79
C ALA A 385 9.13 6.45 5.84
N ALA A 386 7.96 6.87 5.39
CA ALA A 386 6.77 6.87 6.24
C ALA A 386 5.54 6.48 5.43
N TYR A 387 4.60 5.85 6.11
CA TYR A 387 3.27 5.53 5.59
C TYR A 387 2.26 5.88 6.66
N ALA A 388 1.11 6.41 6.25
CA ALA A 388 -0.05 6.52 7.14
C ALA A 388 -1.37 6.34 6.38
N TYR A 389 -2.24 5.51 6.94
CA TYR A 389 -3.68 5.61 6.72
C TYR A 389 -4.24 6.72 7.59
N ILE A 390 -4.91 7.67 6.95
CA ILE A 390 -5.51 8.84 7.59
C ILE A 390 -7.02 8.74 7.40
N ASP A 391 -7.73 8.60 8.51
CA ASP A 391 -9.18 8.55 8.55
C ASP A 391 -9.70 9.94 8.93
N LEU A 392 -10.42 10.59 8.01
CA LEU A 392 -10.99 11.93 8.22
C LEU A 392 -12.28 11.91 9.04
N THR A 393 -12.89 10.73 9.22
CA THR A 393 -14.06 10.52 10.07
C THR A 393 -13.64 10.45 11.53
N THR A 394 -12.63 9.63 11.85
CA THR A 394 -12.09 9.54 13.21
C THR A 394 -11.03 10.61 13.50
N GLU A 395 -10.56 11.32 12.48
CA GLU A 395 -9.50 12.33 12.56
C GLU A 395 -8.22 11.75 13.16
N THR A 396 -7.83 10.56 12.69
CA THR A 396 -6.63 9.86 13.15
C THR A 396 -5.74 9.34 12.03
N ALA A 397 -4.47 9.15 12.35
CA ALA A 397 -3.46 8.52 11.50
C ALA A 397 -2.95 7.21 12.13
N THR A 398 -2.79 6.18 11.31
CA THR A 398 -2.20 4.88 11.68
C THR A 398 -1.18 4.47 10.62
N GLY A 399 0.04 4.10 11.02
CA GLY A 399 1.11 3.86 10.07
C GLY A 399 2.47 3.57 10.71
N TYR A 400 3.53 3.87 9.99
CA TYR A 400 4.91 3.75 10.46
C TYR A 400 5.77 4.94 10.04
N PHE A 401 6.85 5.13 10.79
CA PHE A 401 7.92 6.06 10.46
C PHE A 401 9.27 5.35 10.68
N TYR A 402 10.14 5.52 9.70
CA TYR A 402 11.45 4.92 9.66
C TYR A 402 12.44 6.00 9.20
N GLN A 403 13.51 6.19 9.97
CA GLN A 403 14.65 7.02 9.61
C GLN A 403 15.93 6.33 10.04
N GLN A 404 16.75 5.95 9.07
CA GLN A 404 18.03 5.29 9.26
C GLN A 404 19.17 6.29 9.35
N VAL A 405 19.99 6.13 10.39
CA VAL A 405 21.21 6.94 10.65
C VAL A 405 22.31 6.12 11.36
N GLY A 406 22.11 4.82 11.54
CA GLY A 406 23.07 3.93 12.18
C GLY A 406 23.35 4.25 13.66
N LEU A 407 24.59 3.99 14.10
CA LEU A 407 25.02 4.06 15.50
C LEU A 407 26.14 5.09 15.72
N ASP A 408 26.21 5.74 16.88
CA ASP A 408 27.42 6.42 17.36
C ASP A 408 28.01 5.63 18.54
N GLY A 409 29.10 4.91 18.27
CA GLY A 409 29.55 3.82 19.14
C GLY A 409 28.42 2.83 19.34
N THR A 410 28.08 2.49 20.60
CA THR A 410 26.97 1.57 20.89
C THR A 410 25.60 2.25 20.95
N ASN A 411 25.51 3.57 20.76
CA ASN A 411 24.26 4.31 20.88
C ASN A 411 23.58 4.42 19.51
N ARG A 412 22.38 3.88 19.41
CA ARG A 412 21.57 4.04 18.21
C ARG A 412 21.12 5.47 17.99
N ARG A 413 21.06 5.87 16.72
CA ARG A 413 20.66 7.20 16.30
C ARG A 413 19.42 7.21 15.41
N ASP A 414 18.97 6.04 14.97
CA ASP A 414 17.82 5.82 14.09
C ASP A 414 16.48 5.76 14.87
N ASP A 415 15.37 5.91 14.14
CA ASP A 415 14.01 5.65 14.62
C ASP A 415 13.33 4.62 13.69
N ASN A 416 12.68 3.62 14.29
CA ASN A 416 11.87 2.63 13.56
C ASN A 416 10.66 2.26 14.41
N PHE A 417 9.54 2.94 14.17
CA PHE A 417 8.34 2.79 14.97
C PHE A 417 7.06 2.77 14.13
N ALA A 418 6.04 2.11 14.65
CA ALA A 418 4.70 2.12 14.12
C ALA A 418 3.73 2.75 15.13
N PHE A 419 2.74 3.49 14.64
CA PHE A 419 1.80 4.27 15.44
C PHE A 419 0.37 3.98 15.02
N LYS A 420 -0.57 3.99 15.98
CA LYS A 420 -2.00 3.79 15.71
C LYS A 420 -2.86 4.84 16.38
N GLY A 421 -3.79 5.41 15.62
CA GLY A 421 -4.80 6.34 16.12
C GLY A 421 -4.24 7.69 16.57
N VAL A 422 -3.15 8.18 15.94
CA VAL A 422 -2.57 9.50 16.25
C VAL A 422 -3.52 10.59 15.78
N ALA A 423 -3.94 11.49 16.67
CA ALA A 423 -4.85 12.58 16.30
C ALA A 423 -4.23 13.54 15.27
N LEU A 424 -5.04 14.00 14.30
CA LEU A 424 -4.61 14.93 13.24
C LEU A 424 -4.57 16.40 13.73
N ASN A 425 -4.02 16.65 14.91
CA ASN A 425 -4.02 17.97 15.56
C ASN A 425 -2.61 18.52 15.83
N GLY A 426 -1.59 17.96 15.18
CA GLY A 426 -0.19 18.32 15.43
C GLY A 426 0.48 17.52 16.55
N SER A 427 -0.18 16.50 17.09
CA SER A 427 0.42 15.59 18.08
C SER A 427 1.56 14.77 17.49
N SER A 428 2.58 14.50 18.31
CA SER A 428 3.72 13.68 17.94
C SER A 428 3.30 12.22 17.71
N ALA A 429 3.60 11.66 16.54
CA ALA A 429 3.43 10.24 16.30
C ALA A 429 4.41 9.43 17.16
N ARG A 430 5.65 9.92 17.30
CA ARG A 430 6.68 9.27 18.11
C ARG A 430 6.33 9.15 19.60
N ALA A 431 5.70 10.18 20.17
CA ALA A 431 5.35 10.23 21.60
C ALA A 431 3.92 9.73 21.92
N HIS A 432 3.18 9.26 20.92
CA HIS A 432 1.81 8.78 21.11
C HIS A 432 1.76 7.48 21.94
N ALA A 433 0.69 7.31 22.73
CA ALA A 433 0.57 6.19 23.66
C ALA A 433 0.50 4.81 22.98
N ASN A 434 -0.04 4.76 21.76
CA ASN A 434 -0.15 3.53 20.95
C ASN A 434 0.98 3.39 19.92
N THR A 435 2.13 4.00 20.19
CA THR A 435 3.32 3.88 19.34
C THR A 435 4.24 2.78 19.87
N VAL A 436 4.64 1.86 18.99
CA VAL A 436 5.48 0.69 19.26
C VAL A 436 6.72 0.71 18.39
N GLY A 437 7.80 0.06 18.84
CA GLY A 437 9.08 0.02 18.12
C GLY A 437 10.17 0.87 18.77
N PHE A 438 11.30 0.99 18.07
CA PHE A 438 12.47 1.69 18.58
C PHE A 438 12.37 3.20 18.33
N LYS A 439 12.79 3.96 19.35
CA LYS A 439 12.85 5.42 19.33
C LYS A 439 14.22 5.81 19.89
N GLY A 440 15.12 6.24 19.02
CA GLY A 440 16.46 6.71 19.35
C GLY A 440 16.43 7.97 20.21
N PRO A 441 17.59 8.47 20.67
CA PRO A 441 17.67 9.65 21.53
C PRO A 441 17.30 10.94 20.79
N ASN A 442 17.37 10.94 19.45
CA ASN A 442 16.99 12.06 18.62
C ASN A 442 15.45 12.19 18.54
N SER A 443 14.98 13.42 18.35
CA SER A 443 13.54 13.72 18.31
C SER A 443 13.00 13.72 16.88
N TYR A 444 13.27 12.65 16.12
CA TYR A 444 12.69 12.51 14.79
C TYR A 444 11.17 12.32 14.91
N ASP A 445 10.39 12.83 13.98
CA ASP A 445 8.94 12.73 14.09
C ASP A 445 8.26 12.99 12.75
N ILE A 446 7.08 12.39 12.61
CA ILE A 446 6.13 12.75 11.58
C ILE A 446 4.83 13.19 12.24
N VAL A 447 4.33 14.35 11.82
CA VAL A 447 3.19 15.01 12.46
C VAL A 447 2.16 15.39 11.41
N PHE A 448 0.89 15.10 11.73
CA PHE A 448 -0.25 15.38 10.86
C PHE A 448 -1.15 16.44 11.52
N THR A 449 -1.57 17.45 10.74
CA THR A 449 -2.49 18.51 11.18
C THR A 449 -3.57 18.73 10.14
N LEU A 450 -4.81 18.39 10.48
CA LEU A 450 -6.00 18.63 9.65
C LEU A 450 -6.56 20.02 9.94
N SER A 451 -6.92 20.77 8.90
CA SER A 451 -7.62 22.04 9.06
C SER A 451 -9.02 21.82 9.64
N ALA A 452 -9.54 22.80 10.37
CA ALA A 452 -10.85 22.68 11.04
C ALA A 452 -12.02 22.43 10.08
N ASP A 453 -11.90 22.88 8.83
CA ASP A 453 -12.88 22.66 7.76
C ASP A 453 -12.60 21.39 6.93
N LYS A 454 -11.59 20.60 7.29
CA LYS A 454 -11.16 19.36 6.62
C LYS A 454 -10.79 19.54 5.15
N THR A 455 -10.39 20.75 4.73
CA THR A 455 -9.98 21.03 3.35
C THR A 455 -8.47 20.92 3.14
N GLN A 456 -7.68 20.87 4.21
CA GLN A 456 -6.23 20.80 4.14
C GLN A 456 -5.64 19.85 5.17
N LEU A 457 -4.67 19.05 4.74
CA LEU A 457 -3.83 18.25 5.62
C LEU A 457 -2.39 18.75 5.53
N THR A 458 -1.82 19.15 6.65
CA THR A 458 -0.41 19.52 6.75
C THR A 458 0.37 18.39 7.38
N VAL A 459 1.42 17.93 6.68
CA VAL A 459 2.39 16.97 7.18
C VAL A 459 3.67 17.70 7.52
N THR A 460 4.21 17.46 8.71
CA THR A 460 5.47 18.04 9.17
C THR A 460 6.45 16.94 9.47
N ASN A 461 7.57 16.94 8.75
CA ASN A 461 8.68 16.02 8.96
C ASN A 461 9.76 16.69 9.78
N ARG A 462 10.00 16.14 10.97
CA ARG A 462 11.14 16.50 11.82
C ARG A 462 12.20 15.45 11.63
N THR A 463 13.13 15.72 10.73
CA THR A 463 14.37 14.94 10.62
C THR A 463 15.37 15.46 11.64
N GLY A 464 16.43 14.74 11.99
CA GLY A 464 17.50 15.31 12.82
C GLY A 464 18.87 15.23 12.18
N LEU A 465 19.57 14.10 12.36
CA LEU A 465 20.92 13.93 11.80
C LEU A 465 20.89 13.87 10.27
N ALA A 466 21.95 14.31 9.59
CA ALA A 466 22.02 14.54 8.14
C ALA A 466 21.14 15.68 7.60
N ASN A 467 20.60 16.55 8.45
CA ASN A 467 20.03 17.82 7.99
C ASN A 467 21.13 18.83 7.60
N PRO A 468 20.91 19.67 6.57
CA PRO A 468 19.69 19.79 5.75
C PRO A 468 19.71 18.92 4.47
N ASP A 469 20.47 17.83 4.45
CA ASP A 469 20.76 17.07 3.22
C ASP A 469 19.66 16.12 2.78
N TYR A 470 18.59 15.95 3.56
CA TYR A 470 17.45 15.16 3.12
C TYR A 470 16.70 15.81 1.99
N GLN A 471 16.40 14.98 1.01
CA GLN A 471 15.36 15.20 0.02
C GLN A 471 14.22 14.22 0.25
N PHE A 472 13.00 14.67 0.01
CA PHE A 472 11.80 13.87 0.22
C PHE A 472 10.85 14.01 -0.96
N LEU A 473 10.11 12.94 -1.18
CA LEU A 473 8.92 12.93 -2.00
C LEU A 473 7.76 12.50 -1.12
N LEU A 474 6.88 13.44 -0.83
CA LEU A 474 5.65 13.18 -0.11
C LEU A 474 4.54 13.00 -1.12
N SER A 475 3.61 12.14 -0.79
CA SER A 475 2.49 11.88 -1.67
C SER A 475 1.24 11.50 -0.90
N MET A 476 0.11 11.92 -1.46
CA MET A 476 -1.20 11.66 -0.91
C MET A 476 -2.14 11.12 -1.97
N ASP A 477 -2.90 10.12 -1.55
CA ASP A 477 -3.95 9.51 -2.32
C ASP A 477 -5.27 9.75 -1.58
N TYR A 478 -6.21 10.42 -2.24
CA TYR A 478 -7.49 10.79 -1.64
C TYR A 478 -8.56 9.79 -2.05
N TYR A 479 -9.23 9.20 -1.06
CA TYR A 479 -10.33 8.26 -1.23
C TYR A 479 -11.62 8.86 -0.68
N GLY A 480 -12.73 8.62 -1.38
CA GLY A 480 -14.05 9.05 -0.94
C GLY A 480 -14.96 9.53 -2.07
N ALA A 481 -16.04 10.20 -1.67
CA ALA A 481 -16.90 11.08 -2.45
C ALA A 481 -18.07 10.46 -3.23
N ARG A 482 -18.08 9.15 -3.54
CA ARG A 482 -19.21 8.55 -4.27
C ARG A 482 -19.74 7.29 -3.60
N PRO A 483 -20.96 7.30 -3.05
CA PRO A 483 -21.64 6.05 -2.78
C PRO A 483 -21.84 5.30 -4.09
N ASP A 484 -21.69 4.00 -4.02
CA ASP A 484 -22.07 3.10 -5.09
C ASP A 484 -23.02 2.11 -4.46
N VAL A 485 -24.29 2.16 -4.85
CA VAL A 485 -25.32 1.33 -4.23
C VAL A 485 -25.65 0.21 -5.19
N ALA A 486 -25.34 -1.01 -4.78
CA ALA A 486 -25.51 -2.20 -5.59
C ALA A 486 -26.22 -3.31 -4.81
N PHE A 487 -26.79 -4.25 -5.54
CA PHE A 487 -27.40 -5.45 -4.99
C PHE A 487 -27.09 -6.63 -5.90
N ASP A 488 -26.99 -7.82 -5.31
CA ASP A 488 -26.93 -9.05 -6.07
C ASP A 488 -28.37 -9.50 -6.39
N ALA A 489 -28.63 -9.81 -7.66
CA ALA A 489 -29.91 -10.38 -8.10
C ALA A 489 -30.23 -11.69 -7.35
N SER A 490 -29.22 -12.47 -6.96
CA SER A 490 -29.40 -13.69 -6.17
C SER A 490 -29.99 -13.43 -4.77
N SER A 491 -29.84 -12.20 -4.24
CA SER A 491 -30.37 -11.81 -2.94
C SER A 491 -31.86 -11.43 -2.96
N VAL A 492 -32.47 -11.36 -4.14
CA VAL A 492 -33.87 -10.94 -4.29
C VAL A 492 -34.82 -12.07 -3.92
N ALA A 493 -35.52 -11.89 -2.81
CA ALA A 493 -36.62 -12.73 -2.38
C ALA A 493 -37.95 -12.05 -2.71
N LEU A 494 -38.75 -12.72 -3.53
CA LEU A 494 -40.13 -12.31 -3.82
C LEU A 494 -41.10 -13.16 -3.00
N ALA A 495 -42.01 -12.49 -2.28
CA ALA A 495 -43.04 -13.12 -1.48
C ALA A 495 -44.42 -12.50 -1.75
N LYS A 496 -45.48 -13.19 -1.33
CA LYS A 496 -46.82 -12.60 -1.32
C LYS A 496 -46.87 -11.42 -0.35
N GLY A 497 -47.33 -10.27 -0.83
CA GLY A 497 -47.52 -9.07 -0.02
C GLY A 497 -48.81 -9.10 0.82
N PRO A 498 -49.19 -7.96 1.42
CA PRO A 498 -50.35 -7.86 2.31
C PRO A 498 -51.71 -8.14 1.67
N SER A 499 -51.80 -8.10 0.33
CA SER A 499 -53.03 -8.37 -0.42
C SER A 499 -52.75 -9.24 -1.64
N CYS A 500 -53.81 -9.74 -2.30
CA CYS A 500 -53.67 -10.63 -3.45
C CYS A 500 -52.98 -10.01 -4.67
N ASN A 501 -52.88 -8.69 -4.76
CA ASN A 501 -52.31 -7.98 -5.90
C ASN A 501 -51.03 -7.23 -5.52
N VAL A 502 -50.35 -7.64 -4.44
CA VAL A 502 -49.09 -7.02 -3.99
C VAL A 502 -48.02 -8.09 -3.93
N ILE A 503 -46.89 -7.81 -4.57
CA ILE A 503 -45.66 -8.59 -4.45
C ILE A 503 -44.75 -7.87 -3.46
N ARG A 504 -44.23 -8.60 -2.47
CA ARG A 504 -43.21 -8.08 -1.57
C ARG A 504 -41.83 -8.48 -2.08
N ALA A 505 -41.01 -7.50 -2.43
CA ALA A 505 -39.61 -7.71 -2.78
C ALA A 505 -38.73 -7.37 -1.57
N THR A 506 -37.87 -8.32 -1.17
CA THR A 506 -36.86 -8.13 -0.13
C THR A 506 -35.51 -8.48 -0.72
N PHE A 507 -34.52 -7.59 -0.61
CA PHE A 507 -33.18 -7.85 -1.11
C PHE A 507 -32.13 -7.13 -0.28
N ASN A 508 -30.91 -7.66 -0.33
CA ASN A 508 -29.76 -7.08 0.36
C ASN A 508 -29.07 -6.10 -0.58
N VAL A 509 -28.94 -4.86 -0.12
CA VAL A 509 -28.28 -3.79 -0.85
C VAL A 509 -27.04 -3.44 -0.09
N CYS A 510 -25.91 -3.35 -0.78
CA CYS A 510 -24.65 -2.93 -0.21
C CYS A 510 -24.18 -1.62 -0.84
N ASN A 511 -23.30 -0.94 -0.13
CA ASN A 511 -22.57 0.20 -0.67
C ASN A 511 -21.10 -0.18 -0.96
N PRO A 512 -20.80 -0.81 -2.11
CA PRO A 512 -19.44 -1.01 -2.57
C PRO A 512 -18.74 0.28 -3.04
N GLY A 513 -19.29 1.48 -2.79
CA GLY A 513 -18.65 2.79 -3.05
C GLY A 513 -17.94 3.40 -1.82
N ALA A 514 -17.07 4.40 -2.00
CA ALA A 514 -16.25 5.02 -0.92
C ALA A 514 -16.93 6.24 -0.32
N GLY A 515 -18.09 6.63 -0.85
CA GLY A 515 -18.93 7.63 -0.23
C GLY A 515 -20.05 6.99 0.57
N ASN A 516 -20.54 7.69 1.57
CA ASN A 516 -21.79 7.32 2.23
C ASN A 516 -22.98 7.67 1.31
N SER A 517 -24.00 6.80 1.30
CA SER A 517 -25.31 7.11 0.72
C SER A 517 -26.19 7.65 1.85
N SER A 518 -26.69 8.88 1.74
CA SER A 518 -27.56 9.47 2.76
C SER A 518 -29.02 8.96 2.71
N GLY A 519 -29.31 7.95 1.86
CA GLY A 519 -30.66 7.42 1.64
C GLY A 519 -31.44 8.27 0.63
N GLY A 520 -32.71 7.93 0.40
CA GLY A 520 -33.58 8.65 -0.54
C GLY A 520 -33.31 8.40 -2.03
N MET A 521 -32.24 7.67 -2.38
CA MET A 521 -32.00 7.22 -3.75
C MET A 521 -33.15 6.29 -4.19
N PRO A 522 -33.73 6.53 -5.38
CA PRO A 522 -34.90 5.81 -5.82
C PRO A 522 -34.56 4.39 -6.26
N VAL A 523 -35.53 3.50 -6.07
CA VAL A 523 -35.52 2.13 -6.59
C VAL A 523 -36.79 1.94 -7.39
N SER A 524 -36.63 1.66 -8.67
CA SER A 524 -37.74 1.43 -9.60
C SER A 524 -37.85 -0.04 -9.95
N PHE A 525 -39.10 -0.52 -10.05
CA PHE A 525 -39.46 -1.88 -10.44
C PHE A 525 -40.22 -1.82 -11.75
N TYR A 526 -39.76 -2.57 -12.74
CA TYR A 526 -40.31 -2.59 -14.10
C TYR A 526 -40.80 -3.99 -14.47
N HIS A 527 -41.87 -4.04 -15.27
CA HIS A 527 -42.19 -5.20 -16.08
C HIS A 527 -41.51 -5.06 -17.43
N GLY A 528 -40.58 -5.98 -17.74
CA GLY A 528 -39.63 -5.82 -18.84
C GLY A 528 -38.35 -5.08 -18.42
N ASP A 529 -37.37 -4.99 -19.32
CA ASP A 529 -36.09 -4.29 -19.07
C ASP A 529 -36.10 -2.91 -19.73
N PRO A 530 -36.23 -1.81 -18.99
CA PRO A 530 -36.32 -0.46 -19.57
C PRO A 530 -35.02 -0.02 -20.28
N THR A 531 -33.91 -0.74 -20.11
CA THR A 531 -32.64 -0.40 -20.76
C THR A 531 -32.54 -0.94 -22.19
N THR A 532 -33.37 -1.94 -22.53
CA THR A 532 -33.37 -2.61 -23.83
C THR A 532 -34.74 -2.65 -24.50
N ASP A 533 -35.82 -2.53 -23.71
CA ASP A 533 -37.20 -2.55 -24.15
C ASP A 533 -37.89 -1.20 -23.89
N PRO A 534 -38.14 -0.38 -24.93
CA PRO A 534 -38.87 0.88 -24.77
C PRO A 534 -40.34 0.70 -24.38
N ALA A 535 -40.88 -0.53 -24.42
CA ALA A 535 -42.23 -0.86 -23.96
C ALA A 535 -42.27 -1.33 -22.49
N ALA A 536 -41.13 -1.33 -21.78
CA ALA A 536 -41.09 -1.69 -20.36
C ALA A 536 -42.03 -0.79 -19.53
N VAL A 537 -42.78 -1.41 -18.62
CA VAL A 537 -43.80 -0.72 -17.82
C VAL A 537 -43.30 -0.52 -16.40
N LEU A 538 -43.23 0.72 -15.93
CA LEU A 538 -42.93 1.01 -14.53
C LEU A 538 -44.07 0.52 -13.63
N LEU A 539 -43.75 -0.38 -12.71
CA LEU A 539 -44.70 -0.98 -11.74
C LEU A 539 -44.76 -0.15 -10.46
N TYR A 540 -43.58 0.21 -9.93
CA TYR A 540 -43.46 0.90 -8.65
C TYR A 540 -42.13 1.64 -8.56
N THR A 541 -42.13 2.78 -7.87
CA THR A 541 -40.91 3.48 -7.45
C THR A 541 -40.97 3.69 -5.95
N GLY A 542 -39.97 3.17 -5.25
CA GLY A 542 -39.70 3.48 -3.86
C GLY A 542 -38.41 4.29 -3.72
N ALA A 543 -37.97 4.48 -2.49
CA ALA A 543 -36.65 5.03 -2.18
C ALA A 543 -36.03 4.25 -1.01
N PHE A 544 -34.70 4.25 -0.89
CA PHE A 544 -34.05 3.72 0.30
C PHE A 544 -34.44 4.55 1.52
N GLY A 545 -35.13 3.91 2.48
CA GLY A 545 -35.65 4.56 3.69
C GLY A 545 -34.59 4.96 4.71
N SER A 546 -33.34 4.55 4.50
CA SER A 546 -32.19 4.90 5.33
C SER A 546 -30.94 5.00 4.47
N GLY A 547 -29.94 5.72 4.96
CA GLY A 547 -28.61 5.71 4.36
C GLY A 547 -27.90 4.36 4.44
N LEU A 548 -26.90 4.18 3.57
CA LEU A 548 -25.93 3.09 3.64
C LEU A 548 -24.53 3.71 3.77
N LEU A 549 -23.83 3.38 4.85
CA LEU A 549 -22.44 3.78 5.02
C LEU A 549 -21.56 3.06 4.00
N GLU A 550 -20.38 3.60 3.71
CA GLU A 550 -19.36 2.88 2.95
C GLU A 550 -19.17 1.47 3.50
N GLY A 551 -19.22 0.46 2.61
CA GLY A 551 -18.98 -0.94 2.94
C GLY A 551 -20.10 -1.63 3.73
N GLU A 552 -21.18 -0.93 4.03
CA GLU A 552 -22.34 -1.49 4.72
C GLU A 552 -23.27 -2.24 3.75
N CYS A 553 -23.89 -3.32 4.24
CA CYS A 553 -25.03 -3.98 3.60
C CYS A 553 -26.26 -3.89 4.49
N LYS A 554 -27.42 -3.59 3.90
CA LYS A 554 -28.72 -3.51 4.55
C LYS A 554 -29.80 -4.21 3.74
N VAL A 555 -30.75 -4.82 4.44
CA VAL A 555 -31.93 -5.41 3.82
C VAL A 555 -33.00 -4.35 3.63
N PHE A 556 -33.49 -4.21 2.39
CA PHE A 556 -34.62 -3.35 2.06
C PHE A 556 -35.83 -4.19 1.65
N THR A 557 -37.03 -3.68 1.93
CA THR A 557 -38.29 -4.35 1.61
C THR A 557 -39.26 -3.36 0.98
N TYR A 558 -39.86 -3.77 -0.13
CA TYR A 558 -40.79 -2.96 -0.92
C TYR A 558 -42.06 -3.76 -1.21
N ASP A 559 -43.21 -3.16 -0.95
CA ASP A 559 -44.51 -3.69 -1.33
C ASP A 559 -44.91 -3.08 -2.68
N ILE A 560 -44.90 -3.91 -3.73
CA ILE A 560 -45.09 -3.52 -5.13
C ILE A 560 -46.54 -3.79 -5.51
N PRO A 561 -47.38 -2.75 -5.71
CA PRO A 561 -48.75 -2.92 -6.15
C PRO A 561 -48.81 -3.30 -7.63
N MET A 562 -49.35 -4.46 -7.94
CA MET A 562 -49.46 -5.02 -9.30
C MET A 562 -50.84 -4.72 -9.90
N ASN A 563 -51.24 -3.46 -9.87
CA ASN A 563 -52.56 -3.04 -10.35
C ASN A 563 -52.70 -3.32 -11.84
N GLY A 564 -53.73 -4.08 -12.23
CA GLY A 564 -53.99 -4.43 -13.63
C GLY A 564 -53.35 -5.75 -14.10
N PHE A 565 -52.72 -6.50 -13.20
CA PHE A 565 -52.22 -7.84 -13.47
C PHE A 565 -53.07 -8.89 -12.74
N ASP A 566 -53.69 -9.80 -13.51
CA ASP A 566 -54.45 -10.94 -12.96
C ASP A 566 -53.55 -12.14 -12.63
N ASP A 567 -52.36 -12.20 -13.25
CA ASP A 567 -51.28 -13.15 -12.97
C ASP A 567 -50.03 -12.39 -12.49
N LEU A 568 -49.50 -12.83 -11.34
CA LEU A 568 -48.32 -12.23 -10.71
C LEU A 568 -47.01 -12.89 -11.14
N ASN A 569 -47.06 -13.90 -12.02
CA ASN A 569 -45.88 -14.51 -12.62
C ASN A 569 -45.34 -13.64 -13.78
N VAL A 570 -44.81 -12.46 -13.43
CA VAL A 570 -44.27 -11.50 -14.38
C VAL A 570 -42.75 -11.32 -14.21
N PRO A 571 -41.98 -11.27 -15.32
CA PRO A 571 -40.57 -10.87 -15.25
C PRO A 571 -40.47 -9.44 -14.74
N MET A 572 -39.58 -9.23 -13.77
CA MET A 572 -39.37 -7.97 -13.09
C MET A 572 -37.92 -7.54 -13.18
N THR A 573 -37.69 -6.30 -13.58
CA THR A 573 -36.37 -5.66 -13.57
C THR A 573 -36.34 -4.62 -12.46
N ILE A 574 -35.26 -4.62 -11.67
CA ILE A 574 -35.05 -3.64 -10.60
C ILE A 574 -33.94 -2.70 -11.07
N VAL A 575 -34.21 -1.39 -11.03
CA VAL A 575 -33.26 -0.34 -11.40
C VAL A 575 -33.06 0.58 -10.20
N ILE A 576 -31.81 0.75 -9.78
CA ILE A 576 -31.43 1.75 -8.78
C ILE A 576 -31.09 3.05 -9.49
N ASN A 577 -31.50 4.18 -8.90
CA ASN A 577 -31.18 5.53 -9.39
C ASN A 577 -31.67 5.81 -10.82
N ASP A 578 -32.85 5.29 -11.14
CA ASP A 578 -33.47 5.36 -12.47
C ASP A 578 -33.71 6.80 -12.99
N ASN A 579 -33.84 7.77 -12.10
CA ASN A 579 -33.98 9.18 -12.44
C ASN A 579 -32.63 9.94 -12.54
N GLY A 580 -31.51 9.26 -12.33
CA GLY A 580 -30.17 9.86 -12.32
C GLY A 580 -29.90 10.82 -11.15
N SER A 581 -30.77 10.89 -10.13
CA SER A 581 -30.55 11.75 -8.97
C SER A 581 -29.44 11.18 -8.08
N PHE A 582 -28.23 11.70 -8.23
CA PHE A 582 -27.20 11.48 -7.23
C PHE A 582 -27.59 12.18 -5.94
N VAL A 583 -27.72 11.40 -4.86
CA VAL A 583 -27.74 11.95 -3.52
C VAL A 583 -26.28 12.14 -3.13
N THR A 584 -25.84 13.40 -3.01
CA THR A 584 -24.47 13.72 -2.61
C THR A 584 -24.22 13.14 -1.22
N GLY A 585 -23.19 12.29 -1.08
CA GLY A 585 -22.69 11.89 0.22
C GLY A 585 -22.21 13.12 0.98
N VAL A 586 -22.61 13.24 2.24
CA VAL A 586 -22.10 14.27 3.17
C VAL A 586 -20.85 13.71 3.84
#